data_AF-A0A3B7MPB8-F1
#
_entry.id   AF-A0A3B7MPB8-F1
#
_cell.length_a   1.000
_cell.length_b   1.000
_cell.length_c   1.000
_cell.angle_alpha   90.00
_cell.angle_beta   90.00
_cell.angle_gamma   90.00
#
_symmetry.space_group_name_H-M   'P 1'
#
loop_
_entity.id
_entity.type
_entity.pdbx_description
1 polymer ?
#
loop_
_entity_poly.entity_id
_entity_poly.type
_entity_poly.pdbx_seq_one_letter_code
_entity_poly.pdbx_strand_id
1 'polypeptide(L)'
;MDYMHLANLDFQDGDYPMAKLYKGGWHVKIEKGMLHLSVQLGTEAVRQHSGLATGYFAEIILLWGDPGDAQSLRVDNTVSETFSFGAQGPKVHTIVLSIQLPVRQCWMAMLKLSCTGRYVEEVAKYHAMNVVRVGKGVS
;
A
#
# COMPACT_ATOMS: atom_id res chain seq x y z
N MET A 1 -4.52 -12.98 -18.83
CA MET A 1 -4.13 -13.67 -17.56
C MET A 1 -4.82 -12.94 -16.39
N ASP A 2 -4.98 -13.52 -15.18
CA ASP A 2 -5.65 -12.81 -14.07
C ASP A 2 -4.81 -12.73 -12.78
N TYR A 3 -5.19 -11.81 -11.89
CA TYR A 3 -4.47 -11.54 -10.64
C TYR A 3 -4.96 -12.39 -9.46
N MET A 4 -5.92 -13.30 -9.65
CA MET A 4 -6.63 -13.93 -8.53
C MET A 4 -5.70 -14.75 -7.63
N HIS A 5 -4.62 -15.28 -8.20
CA HIS A 5 -3.60 -16.06 -7.49
C HIS A 5 -2.60 -15.21 -6.69
N LEU A 6 -2.64 -13.88 -6.82
CA LEU A 6 -1.70 -12.97 -6.15
C LEU A 6 -2.26 -12.40 -4.84
N ALA A 7 -3.47 -12.80 -4.43
CA ALA A 7 -4.06 -12.31 -3.19
C ALA A 7 -3.15 -12.58 -1.98
N ASN A 8 -2.92 -11.54 -1.15
CA ASN A 8 -2.03 -11.54 0.01
C ASN A 8 -0.53 -11.74 -0.29
N LEU A 9 -0.11 -11.71 -1.56
CA LEU A 9 1.30 -11.77 -1.91
C LEU A 9 2.05 -10.58 -1.30
N ASP A 10 3.18 -10.86 -0.65
CA ASP A 10 4.14 -9.86 -0.19
C ASP A 10 5.27 -9.75 -1.21
N PHE A 11 5.50 -8.55 -1.74
CA PHE A 11 6.50 -8.34 -2.79
C PHE A 11 7.92 -8.16 -2.23
N GLN A 12 8.10 -8.01 -0.92
CA GLN A 12 9.39 -7.80 -0.26
C GLN A 12 9.73 -8.91 0.75
N ASP A 13 9.28 -10.15 0.50
CA ASP A 13 9.33 -11.30 1.43
C ASP A 13 10.71 -11.63 2.08
N GLY A 14 11.82 -11.14 1.53
CA GLY A 14 13.15 -11.27 2.14
C GLY A 14 13.53 -10.13 3.09
N ASP A 15 13.65 -8.92 2.52
CA ASP A 15 14.30 -7.81 3.20
C ASP A 15 13.35 -7.13 4.20
N TYR A 16 12.22 -6.63 3.70
CA TYR A 16 11.27 -5.82 4.47
C TYR A 16 9.82 -6.22 4.15
N PRO A 17 9.39 -7.46 4.45
CA PRO A 17 7.99 -7.83 4.33
C PRO A 17 7.11 -6.93 5.18
N MET A 18 5.83 -6.84 4.81
CA MET A 18 4.83 -6.03 5.48
C MET A 18 4.80 -6.29 6.99
N ALA A 19 4.88 -7.55 7.42
CA ALA A 19 4.91 -7.91 8.84
C ALA A 19 6.12 -7.38 9.63
N LYS A 20 7.25 -7.11 8.95
CA LYS A 20 8.42 -6.46 9.58
C LYS A 20 8.24 -4.95 9.69
N LEU A 21 7.64 -4.30 8.70
CA LEU A 21 7.48 -2.84 8.66
C LEU A 21 6.21 -2.34 9.37
N TYR A 22 5.19 -3.20 9.47
CA TYR A 22 3.85 -2.84 9.87
C TYR A 22 3.27 -3.82 10.89
N LYS A 23 2.66 -3.28 11.94
CA LYS A 23 1.93 -4.01 12.99
C LYS A 23 0.45 -3.61 13.07
N GLY A 24 0.04 -2.58 12.34
CA GLY A 24 -1.35 -2.14 12.34
C GLY A 24 -2.27 -3.09 11.57
N GLY A 25 -3.58 -2.81 11.63
CA GLY A 25 -4.56 -3.47 10.78
C GLY A 25 -4.95 -2.61 9.57
N TRP A 26 -5.28 -3.28 8.46
CA TRP A 26 -6.00 -2.67 7.34
C TRP A 26 -7.33 -3.36 7.08
N HIS A 27 -8.26 -2.64 6.48
CA HIS A 27 -9.55 -3.15 6.05
C HIS A 27 -9.88 -2.64 4.64
N VAL A 28 -10.40 -3.53 3.80
CA VAL A 28 -10.81 -3.20 2.43
C VAL A 28 -12.32 -3.25 2.34
N LYS A 29 -12.92 -2.15 1.89
CA LYS A 29 -14.35 -2.05 1.58
C LYS A 29 -14.50 -1.61 0.12
N ILE A 30 -15.42 -2.24 -0.62
CA ILE A 30 -15.73 -1.86 -2.00
C ILE A 30 -17.17 -1.36 -2.05
N GLU A 31 -17.37 -0.11 -2.48
CA GLU A 31 -18.68 0.51 -2.61
C GLU A 31 -18.77 1.30 -3.92
N LYS A 32 -19.85 1.09 -4.68
CA LYS A 32 -20.15 1.83 -5.92
C LYS A 32 -18.96 1.89 -6.91
N GLY A 33 -18.20 0.80 -7.04
CA GLY A 33 -17.04 0.73 -7.93
C GLY A 33 -15.78 1.42 -7.39
N MET A 34 -15.78 1.89 -6.15
CA MET A 34 -14.61 2.46 -5.49
C MET A 34 -14.10 1.49 -4.42
N LEU A 35 -12.78 1.35 -4.33
CA LEU A 35 -12.13 0.62 -3.25
C LEU A 35 -11.68 1.62 -2.20
N HIS A 36 -12.13 1.43 -0.97
CA HIS A 36 -11.74 2.16 0.22
C HIS A 36 -10.85 1.27 1.09
N LEU A 37 -9.59 1.67 1.25
CA LEU A 37 -8.61 1.01 2.10
C LEU A 37 -8.42 1.82 3.39
N SER A 38 -8.94 1.30 4.49
CA SER A 38 -8.68 1.84 5.82
C SER A 38 -7.37 1.28 6.35
N VAL A 39 -6.44 2.13 6.76
CA VAL A 39 -5.11 1.72 7.26
C VAL A 39 -4.86 2.40 8.60
N GLN A 40 -4.50 1.62 9.62
CA GLN A 40 -4.07 2.15 10.91
C GLN A 40 -2.62 2.62 10.82
N LEU A 41 -2.35 3.89 11.05
CA LEU A 41 -1.02 4.49 11.05
C LEU A 41 -0.70 5.10 12.41
N GLY A 42 0.58 5.19 12.76
CA GLY A 42 1.04 5.69 14.05
C GLY A 42 2.36 5.05 14.45
N THR A 43 3.00 5.60 15.48
CA THR A 43 4.31 5.15 16.00
C THR A 43 4.33 3.70 16.47
N GLU A 44 3.19 3.16 16.90
CA GLU A 44 3.06 1.74 17.26
C GLU A 44 2.70 0.84 16.07
N ALA A 45 2.13 1.42 15.00
CA ALA A 45 1.67 0.69 13.84
C ALA A 45 2.76 0.52 12.77
N VAL A 46 3.67 1.50 12.62
CA VAL A 46 4.76 1.46 11.64
C VAL A 46 6.11 1.45 12.36
N ARG A 47 6.99 0.50 12.03
CA ARG A 47 8.31 0.39 12.65
C ARG A 47 9.34 1.28 11.95
N GLN A 48 10.12 2.00 12.74
CA GLN A 48 11.29 2.73 12.25
C GLN A 48 12.48 1.78 12.10
N HIS A 49 12.83 1.43 10.86
CA HIS A 49 13.95 0.51 10.56
C HIS A 49 15.32 1.19 10.47
N SER A 50 15.36 2.53 10.48
CA SER A 50 16.60 3.31 10.46
C SER A 50 16.44 4.61 11.23
N GLY A 51 17.49 5.01 11.97
CA GLY A 51 17.55 6.32 12.61
C GLY A 51 17.56 7.50 11.62
N LEU A 52 17.78 7.23 10.33
CA LEU A 52 17.71 8.22 9.26
C LEU A 52 16.28 8.43 8.72
N ALA A 53 15.37 7.49 9.00
CA ALA A 53 13.97 7.62 8.65
C ALA A 53 13.31 8.62 9.59
N THR A 54 12.79 9.71 9.04
CA THR A 54 12.13 10.78 9.79
C THR A 54 10.61 10.67 9.72
N GLY A 55 10.08 10.00 8.69
CA GLY A 55 8.66 9.82 8.52
C GLY A 55 8.28 8.61 7.68
N TYR A 56 6.99 8.47 7.44
CA TYR A 56 6.40 7.38 6.66
C TYR A 56 5.06 7.81 6.06
N PHE A 57 4.66 7.15 4.99
CA PHE A 57 3.34 7.32 4.37
C PHE A 57 2.81 5.99 3.84
N ALA A 58 1.51 5.94 3.63
CA ALA A 58 0.82 4.82 2.99
C ALA A 58 0.38 5.20 1.59
N GLU A 59 0.37 4.22 0.71
CA GLU A 59 -0.04 4.34 -0.68
C GLU A 59 -0.91 3.13 -1.01
N ILE A 60 -2.06 3.36 -1.64
CA ILE A 60 -2.77 2.32 -2.38
C ILE A 60 -2.35 2.42 -3.84
N ILE A 61 -1.90 1.29 -4.40
CA ILE A 61 -1.53 1.16 -5.80
C ILE A 61 -2.53 0.19 -6.44
N LEU A 62 -3.17 0.63 -7.51
CA LEU A 62 -4.06 -0.18 -8.32
C LEU A 62 -3.36 -0.53 -9.64
N LEU A 63 -3.06 -1.80 -9.84
CA LEU A 63 -2.64 -2.35 -11.12
C LEU A 63 -3.85 -2.94 -11.83
N TRP A 64 -4.08 -2.59 -13.09
CA TRP A 64 -5.19 -3.14 -13.87
C TRP A 64 -4.85 -3.28 -15.35
N GLY A 65 -5.63 -4.10 -16.06
CA GLY A 65 -5.35 -4.51 -17.44
C GLY A 65 -4.94 -5.98 -17.54
N ASP A 66 -4.39 -6.39 -18.69
CA ASP A 66 -3.89 -7.75 -18.89
C ASP A 66 -2.41 -7.85 -18.49
N PRO A 67 -2.05 -8.64 -17.46
CA PRO A 67 -0.64 -8.83 -17.10
C PRO A 67 0.18 -9.58 -18.15
N GLY A 68 -0.47 -10.23 -19.14
CA GLY A 68 0.20 -10.81 -20.30
C GLY A 68 0.57 -9.80 -21.40
N ASP A 69 0.03 -8.58 -21.33
CA ASP A 69 0.29 -7.51 -22.31
C ASP A 69 0.69 -6.22 -21.59
N ALA A 70 2.00 -5.95 -21.62
CA ALA A 70 2.60 -4.76 -21.01
C ALA A 70 2.02 -3.44 -21.53
N GLN A 71 1.51 -3.39 -22.77
CA GLN A 71 0.90 -2.16 -23.30
C GLN A 71 -0.50 -1.90 -22.75
N SER A 72 -1.16 -2.93 -22.21
CA SER A 72 -2.49 -2.84 -21.62
C SER A 72 -2.45 -2.53 -20.11
N LEU A 73 -1.30 -2.71 -19.47
CA LEU A 73 -1.13 -2.46 -18.04
C LEU A 73 -1.24 -0.98 -17.71
N ARG A 74 -1.98 -0.70 -16.64
CA ARG A 74 -2.21 0.64 -16.10
C ARG A 74 -2.01 0.63 -14.60
N VAL A 75 -1.48 1.73 -14.10
CA VAL A 75 -1.20 1.93 -12.68
C VAL A 75 -1.83 3.24 -12.26
N ASP A 76 -2.67 3.18 -11.22
CA ASP A 76 -3.20 4.34 -10.53
C ASP A 76 -2.82 4.26 -9.05
N ASN A 77 -2.69 5.40 -8.37
CA ASN A 77 -2.36 5.42 -6.97
C ASN A 77 -3.03 6.57 -6.20
N THR A 78 -3.21 6.34 -4.90
CA THR A 78 -3.60 7.38 -3.93
C THR A 78 -2.64 7.29 -2.75
N VAL A 79 -2.09 8.42 -2.35
CA VAL A 79 -1.05 8.53 -1.31
C VAL A 79 -1.60 9.28 -0.11
N SER A 80 -1.25 8.85 1.11
CA SER A 80 -1.54 9.59 2.33
C SER A 80 -0.62 10.81 2.48
N GLU A 81 -0.92 11.66 3.45
CA GLU A 81 0.09 12.58 3.97
C GLU A 81 1.28 11.81 4.61
N THR A 82 2.38 12.51 4.86
CA THR A 82 3.54 11.95 5.55
C THR A 82 3.42 12.16 7.05
N PHE A 83 3.57 11.07 7.81
CA PHE A 83 3.61 11.05 9.26
C PHE A 83 5.05 11.03 9.76
N SER A 84 5.31 11.58 10.94
CA SER A 84 6.65 11.60 11.53
C SER A 84 6.83 10.48 12.57
N PHE A 85 8.04 9.92 12.66
CA PHE A 85 8.40 8.93 13.69
C PHE A 85 8.67 9.52 15.09
N GLY A 86 8.75 10.85 15.22
CA GLY A 86 9.14 11.54 16.46
C GLY A 86 8.16 11.42 17.65
N ALA A 87 8.58 11.92 18.81
CA ALA A 87 7.96 11.72 20.14
C ALA A 87 6.52 12.24 20.33
N GLN A 88 5.96 12.97 19.36
CA GLN A 88 4.55 13.39 19.32
C GLN A 88 3.77 12.71 18.19
N GLY A 89 4.30 11.62 17.62
CA GLY A 89 3.60 10.86 16.61
C GLY A 89 2.20 10.48 17.12
N PRO A 90 1.15 10.67 16.30
CA PRO A 90 -0.21 10.45 16.76
C PRO A 90 -0.35 9.02 17.30
N LYS A 91 -1.13 8.87 18.37
CA LYS A 91 -1.74 7.58 18.74
C LYS A 91 -2.32 6.96 17.46
N VAL A 92 -2.32 5.63 17.38
CA VAL A 92 -2.83 4.89 16.22
C VAL A 92 -4.10 5.55 15.69
N HIS A 93 -4.05 6.03 14.45
CA HIS A 93 -5.16 6.69 13.78
C HIS A 93 -5.44 5.97 12.47
N THR A 94 -6.71 5.91 12.08
CA THR A 94 -7.11 5.24 10.83
C THR A 94 -7.23 6.29 9.73
N ILE A 95 -6.46 6.13 8.67
CA ILE A 95 -6.65 6.87 7.42
C ILE A 95 -7.48 6.05 6.43
N VAL A 96 -8.07 6.71 5.44
CA VAL A 96 -8.79 6.04 4.34
C VAL A 96 -8.21 6.50 3.01
N LEU A 97 -7.67 5.56 2.25
CA LEU A 97 -7.24 5.78 0.86
C LEU A 97 -8.32 5.22 -0.06
N SER A 98 -8.72 5.99 -1.07
CA SER A 98 -9.76 5.57 -2.01
C SER A 98 -9.25 5.59 -3.44
N ILE A 99 -9.66 4.61 -4.24
CA ILE A 99 -9.29 4.50 -5.64
C ILE A 99 -10.44 3.93 -6.48
N GLN A 100 -10.63 4.48 -7.68
CA GLN A 100 -11.67 4.03 -8.61
C GLN A 100 -11.27 2.70 -9.24
N LEU A 101 -12.15 1.70 -9.19
CA LEU A 101 -11.91 0.41 -9.82
C LEU A 101 -12.29 0.44 -11.31
N PRO A 102 -11.58 -0.33 -12.16
CA PRO A 102 -11.94 -0.47 -13.56
C PRO A 102 -13.21 -1.32 -13.73
N VAL A 103 -14.02 -0.98 -14.72
CA VAL A 103 -15.34 -1.61 -14.93
C VAL A 103 -15.24 -2.98 -15.60
N ARG A 104 -14.26 -3.22 -16.48
CA ARG A 104 -14.19 -4.46 -17.29
C ARG A 104 -12.88 -5.23 -17.18
N GLN A 105 -11.88 -4.64 -16.54
CA GLN A 105 -10.53 -5.17 -16.49
C GLN A 105 -10.31 -5.94 -15.19
N CYS A 106 -9.41 -6.92 -15.24
CA CYS A 106 -8.85 -7.50 -14.02
C CYS A 106 -8.02 -6.44 -13.31
N TRP A 107 -8.01 -6.48 -11.98
CA TRP A 107 -7.29 -5.53 -11.17
C TRP A 107 -6.75 -6.15 -9.89
N MET A 108 -5.70 -5.53 -9.37
CA MET A 108 -5.04 -5.84 -8.11
C MET A 108 -4.77 -4.54 -7.37
N ALA A 109 -5.20 -4.47 -6.11
CA ALA A 109 -4.91 -3.38 -5.20
C ALA A 109 -3.83 -3.81 -4.21
N MET A 110 -2.82 -2.97 -4.03
CA MET A 110 -1.69 -3.17 -3.14
C MET A 110 -1.63 -2.05 -2.12
N LEU A 111 -1.37 -2.39 -0.87
CA LEU A 111 -0.94 -1.44 0.15
C LEU A 111 0.58 -1.38 0.12
N LYS A 112 1.13 -0.19 -0.08
CA LYS A 112 2.54 0.09 0.10
C LYS A 112 2.74 1.04 1.26
N LEU A 113 3.67 0.71 2.15
CA LEU A 113 4.16 1.58 3.20
C LEU A 113 5.60 1.93 2.89
N SER A 114 5.93 3.22 2.89
CA SER A 114 7.28 3.70 2.62
C SER A 114 7.76 4.60 3.74
N CYS A 115 9.02 4.45 4.12
CA CYS A 115 9.68 5.42 4.99
C CYS A 115 10.25 6.58 4.17
N THR A 116 10.31 7.76 4.80
CA THR A 116 10.95 8.97 4.27
C THR A 116 12.03 9.42 5.24
N GLY A 117 13.04 10.11 4.71
CA GLY A 117 14.16 10.60 5.50
C GLY A 117 14.93 11.68 4.78
N ARG A 118 15.91 12.27 5.48
CA ARG A 118 16.76 13.33 4.94
C ARG A 118 17.61 12.87 3.76
N TYR A 119 17.99 11.60 3.75
CA TYR A 119 18.74 10.95 2.68
C TYR A 119 17.83 9.93 1.99
N VAL A 120 17.14 10.37 0.93
CA VAL A 120 16.08 9.59 0.26
C VAL A 120 16.59 8.23 -0.23
N GLU A 121 17.77 8.19 -0.84
CA GLU A 121 18.36 6.96 -1.38
C GLU A 121 18.59 5.89 -0.30
N GLU A 122 19.01 6.31 0.89
CA GLU A 122 19.26 5.40 2.01
C GLU A 122 17.98 4.88 2.65
N VAL A 123 16.88 5.62 2.52
CA VAL A 123 15.60 5.31 3.16
C VAL A 123 14.61 4.65 2.20
N ALA A 124 14.76 4.83 0.88
CA ALA A 124 13.88 4.28 -0.15
C ALA A 124 13.78 2.75 -0.13
N LYS A 125 14.82 2.06 0.36
CA LYS A 125 14.80 0.60 0.55
C LYS A 125 13.88 0.13 1.67
N TYR A 126 13.52 1.00 2.61
CA TYR A 126 12.59 0.68 3.69
C TYR A 126 11.16 0.93 3.23
N HIS A 127 10.67 0.03 2.40
CA HIS A 127 9.26 -0.04 2.05
C HIS A 127 8.79 -1.49 2.09
N ALA A 128 7.48 -1.65 2.29
CA ALA A 128 6.81 -2.93 2.22
C ALA A 128 5.57 -2.79 1.36
N MET A 129 5.23 -3.83 0.60
CA MET A 129 4.11 -3.85 -0.31
C MET A 129 3.39 -5.20 -0.27
N ASN A 130 2.09 -5.17 -0.01
CA ASN A 130 1.27 -6.37 0.08
C ASN A 130 0.01 -6.23 -0.78
N VAL A 131 -0.39 -7.31 -1.44
CA VAL A 131 -1.65 -7.38 -2.19
C VAL A 131 -2.83 -7.49 -1.22
N VAL A 132 -3.58 -6.40 -1.08
CA VAL A 132 -4.72 -6.33 -0.14
C VAL A 132 -6.03 -6.80 -0.76
N ARG A 133 -6.17 -6.74 -2.09
CA ARG A 133 -7.36 -7.21 -2.79
C ARG A 133 -7.09 -7.44 -4.27
N VAL A 134 -7.82 -8.39 -4.84
CA VAL A 134 -7.85 -8.67 -6.29
C VAL A 134 -9.30 -8.74 -6.74
N GLY A 135 -9.55 -8.44 -8.00
CA GLY A 135 -10.89 -8.57 -8.56
C GLY A 135 -10.93 -8.48 -10.08
N LYS A 136 -12.14 -8.68 -10.60
CA LYS A 136 -12.47 -8.49 -12.01
C LYS A 136 -13.56 -7.43 -12.07
N GLY A 137 -13.40 -6.48 -12.98
CA GLY A 137 -14.47 -5.54 -13.31
C GLY A 137 -15.73 -6.31 -13.71
N VAL A 138 -16.87 -5.91 -13.14
CA VAL A 138 -18.17 -6.49 -13.46
C VAL A 138 -18.90 -5.50 -14.35
N SER A 139 -19.36 -5.98 -15.50
CA SER A 139 -20.15 -5.22 -16.48
C SER A 139 -21.55 -4.91 -15.99
#